data_AF-A0A6G8QEK0-F1
#
_entry.id   AF-A0A6G8QEK0-F1
#
_cell.length_a   1.000
_cell.length_b   1.000
_cell.length_c   1.000
_cell.angle_alpha   90.00
_cell.angle_beta   90.00
_cell.angle_gamma   90.00
#
_symmetry.space_group_name_H-M   'P 1'
#
loop_
_entity.id
_entity.type
_entity.pdbx_description
1 polymer ?
#
loop_
_entity_poly.entity_id
_entity_poly.type
_entity_poly.pdbx_seq_one_letter_code
_entity_poly.pdbx_strand_id
1 'polypeptide(L)'
;MKKEHVYRRRRIGALFVAAVLAFALYSGGGAGAESPSVFYTVSPGDTLWSVATDHYPPSEDPRVAVEVIREANDLPGARIYPGMRLELPATG
;
A
#
# COMPACT_ATOMS: atom_id res chain seq x y z
N MET A 1 42.09 -40.60 8.74
CA MET A 1 41.84 -39.14 8.65
C MET A 1 40.88 -38.80 7.50
N LYS A 2 39.57 -39.14 7.59
CA LYS A 2 38.59 -38.94 6.49
C LYS A 2 37.29 -38.24 6.91
N LYS A 3 37.17 -37.79 8.17
CA LYS A 3 35.90 -37.28 8.74
C LYS A 3 35.75 -35.74 8.71
N GLU A 4 36.80 -34.98 8.45
CA GLU A 4 36.74 -33.51 8.48
C GLU A 4 36.05 -32.87 7.26
N HIS A 5 36.22 -33.45 6.07
CA HIS A 5 35.64 -32.91 4.83
C HIS A 5 34.11 -33.02 4.78
N VAL A 6 33.54 -34.08 5.36
CA VAL A 6 32.08 -34.30 5.42
C VAL A 6 31.41 -33.31 6.38
N TYR A 7 32.09 -32.96 7.47
CA TYR A 7 31.59 -31.99 8.45
C TYR A 7 31.58 -30.56 7.90
N ARG A 8 32.61 -30.18 7.12
CA ARG A 8 32.67 -28.86 6.44
C ARG A 8 31.55 -28.69 5.40
N ARG A 9 31.23 -29.72 4.62
CA ARG A 9 30.17 -29.65 3.58
C ARG A 9 28.77 -29.52 4.18
N ARG A 10 28.49 -30.18 5.30
CA ARG A 10 27.21 -30.06 6.04
C ARG A 10 27.04 -28.68 6.68
N ARG A 11 28.11 -28.09 7.21
CA ARG A 11 28.09 -26.72 7.77
C ARG A 11 27.76 -25.67 6.70
N ILE A 12 28.32 -25.80 5.50
CA ILE A 12 28.04 -24.86 4.38
C ILE A 12 26.58 -24.96 3.94
N GLY A 13 26.03 -26.18 3.84
CA GLY A 13 24.61 -26.37 3.54
C GLY A 13 23.69 -25.75 4.58
N ALA A 14 23.99 -25.93 5.88
CA ALA A 14 23.23 -25.32 6.96
C ALA A 14 23.30 -23.78 6.95
N LEU A 15 24.47 -23.20 6.65
CA LEU A 15 24.63 -21.76 6.53
C LEU A 15 23.87 -21.19 5.32
N PHE A 16 23.84 -21.92 4.20
CA PHE A 16 23.06 -21.52 3.04
C PHE A 16 21.55 -21.54 3.33
N VAL A 17 21.05 -22.60 3.98
CA VAL A 17 19.65 -22.68 4.40
C VAL A 17 19.29 -21.57 5.37
N ALA A 18 20.15 -21.29 6.36
CA ALA A 18 19.94 -20.17 7.29
C ALA A 18 19.94 -18.81 6.59
N ALA A 19 20.81 -18.61 5.59
CA ALA A 19 20.85 -17.38 4.80
C ALA A 19 19.60 -17.20 3.93
N VAL A 20 19.11 -18.28 3.30
CA VAL A 20 17.86 -18.26 2.53
C VAL A 20 16.66 -17.96 3.45
N LEU A 21 16.62 -18.57 4.63
CA LEU A 21 15.55 -18.32 5.61
C LEU A 21 15.57 -16.87 6.10
N ALA A 22 16.76 -16.35 6.42
CA ALA A 22 16.94 -14.96 6.84
C ALA A 22 16.57 -13.97 5.73
N PHE A 23 16.92 -14.27 4.48
CA PHE A 23 16.54 -13.46 3.32
C PHE A 23 15.03 -13.45 3.11
N ALA A 24 14.37 -14.62 3.19
CA ALA A 24 12.91 -14.72 3.05
C ALA A 24 12.17 -13.97 4.16
N LEU A 25 12.65 -14.04 5.40
CA LEU A 25 12.11 -13.29 6.52
C LEU A 25 12.35 -11.77 6.38
N TYR A 26 13.51 -11.39 5.86
CA TYR A 26 13.84 -9.97 5.59
C TYR A 26 13.00 -9.39 4.45
N SER A 27 12.77 -10.14 3.38
CA SER A 27 11.94 -9.71 2.24
C SER A 27 10.43 -9.74 2.51
N GLY A 28 9.98 -10.53 3.49
CA GLY A 28 8.56 -10.69 3.83
C GLY A 28 7.98 -9.62 4.75
N GLY A 29 8.79 -8.67 5.22
CA GLY A 29 8.41 -7.67 6.25
C GLY A 29 7.75 -6.39 5.74
N GLY A 30 7.23 -6.38 4.51
CA GLY A 30 6.66 -5.20 3.86
C GLY A 30 5.19 -5.35 3.50
N ALA A 31 4.38 -6.03 4.31
CA ALA A 31 2.94 -5.81 4.25
C ALA A 31 2.70 -4.43 4.87
N GLY A 32 2.77 -3.39 4.03
CA GLY A 32 2.33 -2.06 4.42
C GLY A 32 0.96 -2.22 5.04
N ALA A 33 0.80 -1.79 6.29
CA ALA A 33 -0.50 -1.72 6.91
C ALA A 33 -1.31 -0.75 6.03
N GLU A 34 -2.11 -1.28 5.11
CA GLU A 34 -3.07 -0.49 4.35
C GLU A 34 -3.96 0.18 5.39
N SER A 35 -3.77 1.48 5.55
CA SER A 35 -4.68 2.30 6.33
C SER A 35 -6.09 2.06 5.78
N PRO A 36 -7.08 1.76 6.63
CA PRO A 36 -8.41 1.42 6.16
C PRO A 36 -8.96 2.56 5.32
N SER A 37 -9.32 2.25 4.07
CA SER A 37 -9.95 3.22 3.20
C SER A 37 -11.33 3.61 3.73
N VAL A 38 -11.63 4.91 3.67
CA VAL A 38 -12.91 5.46 4.11
C VAL A 38 -13.81 5.54 2.89
N PHE A 39 -15.07 5.12 3.03
CA PHE A 39 -16.03 5.29 1.94
C PHE A 39 -16.89 6.53 2.17
N TYR A 40 -17.02 7.35 1.14
CA TYR A 40 -17.87 8.54 1.12
C TYR A 40 -18.96 8.40 0.06
N THR A 41 -20.17 8.89 0.37
CA THR A 41 -21.25 8.97 -0.62
C THR A 41 -21.43 10.41 -1.06
N VAL A 42 -21.25 10.65 -2.34
CA VAL A 42 -21.31 11.97 -2.95
C VAL A 42 -22.67 12.62 -2.73
N SER A 43 -22.67 13.83 -2.20
CA SER A 43 -23.85 14.65 -1.96
C SER A 43 -24.15 15.58 -3.16
N PRO A 44 -25.39 16.06 -3.31
CA PRO A 44 -25.71 17.08 -4.31
C PRO A 44 -24.88 18.36 -4.13
N GLY A 45 -24.13 18.74 -5.18
CA GLY A 45 -23.26 19.91 -5.17
C GLY A 45 -21.78 19.61 -4.93
N ASP A 46 -21.44 18.37 -4.56
CA ASP A 46 -20.07 17.95 -4.35
C ASP A 46 -19.25 17.96 -5.65
N THR A 47 -17.97 18.26 -5.48
CA THR A 47 -16.94 18.12 -6.52
C THR A 47 -15.82 17.24 -5.96
N LEU A 48 -15.04 16.58 -6.82
CA LEU A 48 -13.85 15.87 -6.32
C LEU A 48 -12.92 16.78 -5.53
N TRP A 49 -12.85 18.05 -5.91
CA TRP A 49 -12.07 19.05 -5.18
C TRP A 49 -12.58 19.27 -3.76
N SER A 50 -13.90 19.50 -3.59
CA SER A 50 -14.46 19.70 -2.25
C SER A 50 -14.32 18.45 -1.39
N VAL A 51 -14.56 17.27 -1.96
CA VAL A 51 -14.35 15.99 -1.26
C VAL A 51 -12.89 15.83 -0.84
N ALA A 52 -11.93 16.16 -1.72
CA ALA A 52 -10.51 16.14 -1.36
C ALA A 52 -10.19 17.12 -0.23
N THR A 53 -10.62 18.38 -0.30
CA THR A 53 -10.33 19.38 0.74
C THR A 53 -10.99 19.09 2.07
N ASP A 54 -12.15 18.44 2.06
CA ASP A 54 -12.93 18.18 3.28
C ASP A 54 -12.48 16.91 4.01
N HIS A 55 -11.93 15.93 3.28
CA HIS A 55 -11.55 14.62 3.82
C HIS A 55 -10.05 14.38 3.97
N TYR A 56 -9.20 15.19 3.32
CA TYR A 56 -7.75 15.06 3.40
C TYR A 56 -7.12 16.17 4.26
N PRO A 57 -5.91 15.94 4.83
CA PRO A 57 -5.25 16.94 5.65
C PRO A 57 -4.99 18.24 4.86
N PRO A 58 -5.15 19.42 5.48
CA PRO A 58 -4.93 20.71 4.80
C PRO A 58 -3.45 20.94 4.42
N SER A 59 -2.52 20.13 4.93
CA SER A 59 -1.12 20.13 4.53
C SER A 59 -0.87 19.44 3.20
N GLU A 60 -1.83 18.66 2.70
CA GLU A 60 -1.72 17.96 1.43
C GLU A 60 -2.22 18.83 0.27
N ASP A 61 -1.56 18.76 -0.89
CA ASP A 61 -2.07 19.45 -2.09
C ASP A 61 -3.38 18.76 -2.54
N PRO A 62 -4.51 19.47 -2.60
CA PRO A 62 -5.78 18.89 -3.02
C PRO A 62 -5.72 18.25 -4.41
N ARG A 63 -4.80 18.66 -5.28
CA ARG A 63 -4.58 18.02 -6.60
C ARG A 63 -4.12 16.57 -6.48
N VAL A 64 -3.27 16.28 -5.49
CA VAL A 64 -2.76 14.93 -5.22
C VAL A 64 -3.89 14.08 -4.66
N ALA A 65 -4.62 14.58 -3.67
CA ALA A 65 -5.78 13.89 -3.12
C ALA A 65 -6.85 13.60 -4.20
N VAL A 66 -7.14 14.56 -5.09
CA VAL A 66 -8.05 14.32 -6.23
C VAL A 66 -7.55 13.20 -7.14
N GLU A 67 -6.25 13.14 -7.42
CA GLU A 67 -5.66 12.06 -8.22
C GLU A 67 -5.82 10.71 -7.53
N VAL A 68 -5.49 10.62 -6.24
CA VAL A 68 -5.60 9.41 -5.42
C VAL A 68 -7.04 8.89 -5.38
N ILE A 69 -8.01 9.77 -5.16
CA ILE A 69 -9.44 9.40 -5.21
C ILE A 69 -9.80 8.89 -6.62
N ARG A 70 -9.28 9.54 -7.67
CA ARG A 70 -9.62 9.20 -9.05
C ARG A 70 -9.09 7.81 -9.42
N GLU A 71 -7.84 7.53 -9.09
CA GLU A 71 -7.20 6.24 -9.32
C GLU A 71 -7.86 5.13 -8.51
N ALA A 72 -8.13 5.35 -7.22
CA ALA A 72 -8.75 4.34 -6.36
C ALA A 72 -10.19 3.95 -6.78
N ASN A 73 -10.87 4.82 -7.54
CA ASN A 73 -12.26 4.60 -7.97
C ASN A 73 -12.39 4.38 -9.49
N ASP A 74 -11.28 4.14 -10.20
CA ASP A 74 -11.24 3.94 -11.66
C ASP A 74 -12.01 5.03 -12.44
N LEU A 75 -11.95 6.28 -11.97
CA LEU A 75 -12.71 7.37 -12.55
C LEU A 75 -12.03 7.87 -13.84
N PRO A 76 -12.75 7.95 -14.97
CA PRO A 76 -12.18 8.37 -16.26
C PRO A 76 -11.85 9.87 -16.33
N GLY A 77 -12.19 10.64 -15.29
CA GLY A 77 -12.00 12.08 -15.19
C GLY A 77 -12.56 12.62 -13.88
N ALA A 78 -12.74 13.93 -13.78
CA ALA A 78 -13.15 14.57 -12.52
C ALA A 78 -14.66 14.57 -12.23
N ARG A 79 -15.46 13.86 -13.05
CA ARG A 79 -16.92 13.89 -12.95
C ARG A 79 -17.40 12.87 -11.92
N ILE A 80 -18.17 13.35 -10.95
CA ILE A 80 -18.86 12.54 -9.93
C ILE A 80 -20.35 12.88 -9.91
N TYR A 81 -21.16 12.00 -9.34
CA TYR A 81 -22.61 12.13 -9.31
C TYR A 81 -23.15 11.91 -7.89
N PRO A 82 -24.21 12.62 -7.47
CA PRO A 82 -24.84 12.36 -6.18
C PRO A 82 -25.27 10.89 -6.03
N GLY A 83 -25.02 10.31 -4.86
CA GLY A 83 -25.24 8.90 -4.56
C GLY A 83 -24.10 7.96 -5.00
N MET A 84 -23.08 8.46 -5.70
CA MET A 84 -21.88 7.69 -6.02
C MET A 84 -21.10 7.40 -4.74
N ARG A 85 -20.67 6.15 -4.56
CA ARG A 85 -19.81 5.75 -3.45
C ARG A 85 -18.36 5.84 -3.91
N LEU A 86 -17.59 6.68 -3.25
CA LEU A 86 -16.16 6.88 -3.48
C LEU A 86 -15.36 6.21 -2.36
N GLU A 87 -14.35 5.45 -2.72
CA GLU A 87 -13.26 5.06 -1.85
C GLU A 87 -12.30 6.24 -1.67
N LEU A 88 -12.00 6.59 -0.43
CA LEU A 88 -11.04 7.63 -0.06
C LEU A 88 -9.85 6.92 0.62
N PRO A 89 -8.76 6.64 -0.11
CA PRO A 89 -7.54 6.09 0.47
C PRO A 89 -6.91 7.09 1.42
N ALA A 90 -6.38 6.63 2.55
CA ALA A 90 -5.53 7.48 3.38
C ALA A 90 -4.21 7.72 2.64
N THR A 91 -3.85 8.98 2.45
CA THR A 91 -2.49 9.36 2.05
C THR A 91 -1.59 9.31 3.28
N GLY A 92 -0.51 8.52 3.17
CA GLY A 92 0.47 8.28 4.23
C GLY A 92 1.50 9.39 4.39
#